data_AF-A0A166F443-F1
#
_entry.id   AF-A0A166F443-F1
#
_cell.length_a   1.000
_cell.length_b   1.000
_cell.length_c   1.000
_cell.angle_alpha   90.00
_cell.angle_beta   90.00
_cell.angle_gamma   90.00
#
_symmetry.space_group_name_H-M   'P 1'
#
loop_
_entity.id
_entity.type
_entity.pdbx_description
1 polymer ?
#
loop_
_entity_poly.entity_id
_entity_poly.type
_entity_poly.pdbx_seq_one_letter_code
_entity_poly.pdbx_strand_id
1 'polypeptide(L)'
;MPHPQDNTPGKQQLSALQAPPSITAHPLLKALPESTFLPAELLGILNHTYFLHLLVTDPSKVVPPGKSILSVLGKPHAQVSEPGRLHEIQSEVEDTIRRAFWDAAYESLSAPDSSTQLARLKLIYHDMYEALEPLLPENHKLLLLLSSPLSPTSAPLISAISDIRDILHALRQRCAPIRDTYIDSLLQRVSDVPQHEETAKLGRLIIDTVRDVLKLSEAMRDDLSEFVLGTLSEEQLRVALRDEARRRERAVTLDLWREPGAVKALVAAWINELTQPYTEVAVSRERVWIVRLVHALSAPTPAICPLPTKPVPGTDGEPPPELPNRLPPPFFFSTPALEYLQNLLQALVIAGALRALVPSATSGTDFMPRIWTLLESAVDSEAPGPDDTKLANLADEVLRARGAAVDAEESARLRAAVERTLQVRDPAFALLQRRLLVALATRLAQPPNSEHADIPREMRAGRHRPGRSAGVGTARLWAEEAIREWDGFSVKGFEDAELVKRVREVGVRLKAELGWLSSVWPNELR
;
A
#
# COMPACT_ATOMS: atom_id res chain seq x y z
N MET A 1 34.75 -13.67 -14.74
CA MET A 1 34.34 -12.55 -13.86
C MET A 1 32.97 -12.91 -13.31
N PRO A 2 32.87 -13.52 -12.11
CA PRO A 2 31.59 -13.89 -11.52
C PRO A 2 30.88 -12.62 -11.01
N HIS A 3 29.59 -12.50 -11.34
CA HIS A 3 28.73 -11.46 -10.78
C HIS A 3 28.67 -11.59 -9.25
N PRO A 4 28.79 -10.50 -8.48
CA PRO A 4 28.49 -10.54 -7.06
C PRO A 4 26.99 -10.83 -6.90
N GLN A 5 26.67 -11.95 -6.26
CA GLN A 5 25.30 -12.24 -5.84
C GLN A 5 24.91 -11.23 -4.77
N ASP A 6 23.93 -10.39 -5.10
CA ASP A 6 23.31 -9.40 -4.23
C ASP A 6 22.41 -10.11 -3.20
N ASN A 7 23.03 -10.88 -2.32
CA ASN A 7 22.38 -11.48 -1.15
C ASN A 7 22.25 -10.40 -0.07
N THR A 8 21.28 -9.50 -0.25
CA THR A 8 20.84 -8.59 0.82
C THR A 8 19.93 -9.38 1.78
N PRO A 9 20.35 -9.69 3.02
CA PRO A 9 19.61 -10.55 3.96
C PRO A 9 18.28 -9.94 4.47
N GLY A 10 17.89 -8.74 4.04
CA GLY A 10 16.67 -8.07 4.49
C GLY A 10 15.39 -8.35 3.67
N LYS A 11 15.49 -9.02 2.50
CA LYS A 11 14.37 -9.14 1.55
C LYS A 11 13.23 -10.06 1.99
N GLN A 12 13.50 -11.03 2.86
CA GLN A 12 12.48 -11.97 3.37
C GLN A 12 11.90 -11.56 4.73
N GLN A 13 12.59 -10.68 5.46
CA GLN A 13 12.27 -10.40 6.88
C GLN A 13 11.20 -9.31 7.05
N LEU A 14 10.97 -8.47 6.04
CA LEU A 14 9.87 -7.48 6.05
C LEU A 14 8.51 -8.10 5.76
N SER A 15 8.46 -9.38 5.40
CA SER A 15 7.20 -10.06 5.11
C SER A 15 6.30 -10.28 6.33
N ALA A 16 6.84 -10.12 7.54
CA ALA A 16 6.16 -10.31 8.82
C ALA A 16 5.42 -9.05 9.34
N LEU A 17 5.37 -7.97 8.55
CA LEU A 17 4.66 -6.75 8.92
C LEU A 17 3.15 -6.98 8.83
N GLN A 18 2.41 -6.72 9.91
CA GLN A 18 0.96 -6.88 9.96
C GLN A 18 0.28 -5.52 9.92
N ALA A 19 -0.72 -5.35 9.05
CA ALA A 19 -1.50 -4.12 9.01
C ALA A 19 -2.50 -4.08 10.18
N PRO A 20 -2.81 -2.90 10.74
CA PRO A 20 -3.87 -2.79 11.74
C PRO A 20 -5.23 -3.23 11.17
N PRO A 21 -6.10 -3.87 11.96
CA PRO A 21 -7.43 -4.28 11.51
C PRO A 21 -8.26 -3.04 11.13
N SER A 22 -8.73 -2.97 9.89
CA SER A 22 -9.56 -1.86 9.40
C SER A 22 -11.03 -2.06 9.78
N ILE A 23 -11.63 -1.05 10.43
CA ILE A 23 -13.04 -1.04 10.88
C ILE A 23 -13.95 -0.33 9.83
N THR A 24 -13.39 0.22 8.75
CA THR A 24 -14.10 1.03 7.74
C THR A 24 -14.12 0.40 6.35
N ALA A 25 -15.06 0.80 5.50
CA ALA A 25 -15.12 0.41 4.09
C ALA A 25 -13.78 0.72 3.40
N HIS A 26 -13.18 -0.31 2.79
CA HIS A 26 -11.84 -0.19 2.20
C HIS A 26 -11.88 0.73 0.96
N PRO A 27 -11.01 1.75 0.85
CA PRO A 27 -11.08 2.74 -0.23
C PRO A 27 -10.93 2.13 -1.64
N LEU A 28 -10.12 1.07 -1.80
CA LEU A 28 -10.01 0.29 -3.03
C LEU A 28 -11.30 -0.41 -3.46
N LEU A 29 -12.25 -0.63 -2.55
CA LEU A 29 -13.45 -1.43 -2.78
C LEU A 29 -14.72 -0.59 -2.94
N LYS A 30 -14.62 0.75 -2.93
CA LYS A 30 -15.76 1.66 -3.12
C LYS A 30 -16.53 1.40 -4.42
N ALA A 31 -15.85 0.90 -5.44
CA ALA A 31 -16.43 0.61 -6.75
C ALA A 31 -17.05 -0.80 -6.89
N LEU A 32 -16.93 -1.65 -5.86
CA LEU A 32 -17.58 -2.96 -5.89
C LEU A 32 -19.07 -2.82 -5.59
N PRO A 33 -19.94 -3.54 -6.30
CA PRO A 33 -21.34 -3.70 -5.90
C PRO A 33 -21.41 -4.22 -4.46
N GLU A 34 -22.36 -3.69 -3.66
CA GLU A 34 -22.60 -4.10 -2.26
C GLU A 34 -22.86 -5.62 -2.12
N SER A 35 -23.26 -6.28 -3.20
CA SER A 35 -23.49 -7.72 -3.28
C SER A 35 -22.22 -8.57 -3.50
N THR A 36 -21.03 -7.96 -3.59
CA THR A 36 -19.78 -8.68 -3.89
C THR A 36 -19.14 -9.20 -2.61
N PHE A 37 -19.09 -10.52 -2.45
CA PHE A 37 -18.38 -11.17 -1.34
C PHE A 37 -16.94 -11.48 -1.73
N LEU A 38 -15.97 -10.90 -1.00
CA LEU A 38 -14.55 -11.21 -1.15
C LEU A 38 -14.09 -12.18 -0.04
N PRO A 39 -13.23 -13.17 -0.34
CA PRO A 39 -12.60 -13.99 0.69
C PRO A 39 -11.84 -13.15 1.72
N ALA A 40 -11.96 -13.48 3.01
CA ALA A 40 -11.31 -12.73 4.09
C ALA A 40 -9.77 -12.69 3.95
N GLU A 41 -9.17 -13.78 3.46
CA GLU A 41 -7.74 -13.86 3.16
C GLU A 41 -7.33 -12.83 2.10
N LEU A 42 -8.10 -12.71 1.02
CA LEU A 42 -7.84 -11.73 -0.03
C LEU A 42 -7.97 -10.31 0.52
N LEU A 43 -8.99 -10.05 1.35
CA LEU A 43 -9.15 -8.76 1.99
C LEU A 43 -7.96 -8.41 2.90
N GLY A 44 -7.44 -9.39 3.65
CA GLY A 44 -6.22 -9.24 4.45
C GLY A 44 -5.00 -8.87 3.60
N ILE A 45 -4.79 -9.58 2.48
CA ILE A 45 -3.70 -9.31 1.53
C ILE A 45 -3.84 -7.92 0.91
N LEU A 46 -5.06 -7.53 0.49
CA LEU A 46 -5.35 -6.22 -0.09
C LEU A 46 -5.12 -5.09 0.90
N ASN A 47 -5.65 -5.20 2.12
CA ASN A 47 -5.45 -4.22 3.19
C ASN A 47 -3.96 -4.02 3.48
N HIS A 48 -3.23 -5.13 3.62
CA HIS A 48 -1.81 -5.07 3.93
C HIS A 48 -0.99 -4.46 2.79
N THR A 49 -1.28 -4.83 1.55
CA THR A 49 -0.58 -4.28 0.37
C THR A 49 -0.89 -2.79 0.20
N TYR A 50 -2.15 -2.37 0.41
CA TYR A 50 -2.54 -0.97 0.36
C TYR A 50 -1.96 -0.15 1.52
N PHE A 51 -1.81 -0.74 2.71
CA PHE A 51 -1.11 -0.11 3.83
C PHE A 51 0.36 0.17 3.48
N LEU A 52 1.07 -0.81 2.90
CA LEU A 52 2.43 -0.61 2.44
C LEU A 52 2.53 0.43 1.32
N HIS A 53 1.58 0.42 0.37
CA HIS A 53 1.45 1.46 -0.65
C HIS A 53 1.41 2.85 -0.01
N LEU A 54 0.43 3.08 0.88
CA LEU A 54 0.25 4.37 1.55
C LEU A 54 1.45 4.77 2.40
N LEU A 55 2.08 3.82 3.10
CA LEU A 55 3.26 4.11 3.91
C LEU A 55 4.42 4.66 3.07
N VAL A 56 4.49 4.28 1.79
CA VAL A 56 5.54 4.69 0.87
C VAL A 56 5.16 5.94 0.05
N THR A 57 3.90 6.04 -0.39
CA THR A 57 3.41 7.15 -1.25
C THR A 57 2.95 8.35 -0.44
N ASP A 58 2.22 8.13 0.66
CA ASP A 58 1.66 9.16 1.52
C ASP A 58 1.74 8.76 3.00
N PRO A 59 2.94 8.77 3.60
CA PRO A 59 3.14 8.35 4.99
C PRO A 59 2.34 9.20 5.98
N SER A 60 1.93 10.42 5.61
CA SER A 60 1.19 11.33 6.49
C SER A 60 -0.22 10.83 6.81
N LYS A 61 -0.81 9.99 5.95
CA LYS A 61 -2.12 9.37 6.18
C LYS A 61 -2.09 8.22 7.18
N VAL A 62 -0.92 7.62 7.38
CA VAL A 62 -0.76 6.38 8.16
C VAL A 62 0.03 6.62 9.44
N VAL A 63 1.08 7.44 9.36
CA VAL A 63 1.97 7.74 10.46
C VAL A 63 1.48 9.01 11.17
N PRO A 64 1.14 8.94 12.48
CA PRO A 64 0.75 10.12 13.22
C PRO A 64 1.85 11.21 13.20
N PRO A 65 1.48 12.50 13.22
CA PRO A 65 2.45 13.59 13.17
C PRO A 65 3.46 13.47 14.33
N GLY A 66 4.75 13.58 14.02
CA GLY A 66 5.85 13.46 14.99
C GLY A 66 6.29 12.04 15.31
N LYS A 67 5.64 11.00 14.75
CA LYS A 67 6.07 9.61 14.87
C LYS A 67 6.97 9.20 13.70
N SER A 68 7.90 8.29 13.96
CA SER A 68 8.76 7.68 12.94
C SER A 68 8.06 6.46 12.31
N ILE A 69 8.39 6.15 11.05
CA ILE A 69 7.95 4.91 10.39
C ILE A 69 8.36 3.69 11.24
N LEU A 70 9.53 3.73 11.88
CA LEU A 70 9.99 2.67 12.79
C LEU A 70 9.02 2.44 13.95
N SER A 71 8.39 3.49 14.47
CA SER A 71 7.43 3.36 15.58
C SER A 71 6.07 2.79 15.17
N VAL A 72 5.75 2.85 13.87
CA VAL A 72 4.53 2.24 13.31
C VAL A 72 4.78 0.78 12.94
N LEU A 73 6.01 0.44 12.53
CA LEU A 73 6.41 -0.91 12.17
C LEU A 73 6.88 -1.76 13.35
N GLY A 74 7.44 -1.13 14.37
CA GLY A 74 7.73 -1.77 15.65
C GLY A 74 6.41 -2.11 16.31
N LYS A 75 6.03 -3.39 16.30
CA LYS A 75 4.80 -3.87 16.94
C LYS A 75 4.71 -3.27 18.35
N PRO A 76 3.66 -2.51 18.68
CA PRO A 76 3.38 -2.23 20.08
C PRO A 76 2.85 -3.54 20.67
N HIS A 77 3.72 -4.29 21.36
CA HIS A 77 3.30 -5.35 22.29
C HIS A 77 2.37 -4.82 23.41
N ALA A 78 2.12 -3.50 23.44
CA ALA A 78 1.28 -2.80 24.39
C ALA A 78 -0.06 -2.29 23.82
N GLN A 79 -0.48 -2.68 22.61
CA GLN A 79 -1.92 -2.68 22.36
C GLN A 79 -2.50 -3.87 23.12
N VAL A 80 -2.81 -3.62 24.39
CA VAL A 80 -3.90 -4.29 25.09
C VAL A 80 -5.06 -4.29 24.11
N SER A 81 -5.28 -5.46 23.49
CA SER A 81 -6.41 -5.70 22.61
C SER A 81 -7.65 -5.17 23.31
N GLU A 82 -8.34 -4.21 22.71
CA GLU A 82 -9.62 -3.79 23.27
C GLU A 82 -10.51 -5.04 23.36
N PRO A 83 -11.10 -5.33 24.54
CA PRO A 83 -11.89 -6.54 24.76
C PRO A 83 -13.22 -6.38 24.04
N GLY A 84 -13.22 -6.59 22.73
CA GLY A 84 -14.42 -6.84 21.96
C GLY A 84 -14.85 -8.28 22.20
N ARG A 85 -16.13 -8.51 22.52
CA ARG A 85 -16.72 -9.86 22.70
C ARG A 85 -16.40 -10.84 21.56
N LEU A 86 -16.24 -10.35 20.33
CA LEU A 86 -15.89 -11.20 19.18
C LEU A 86 -14.45 -11.73 19.25
N HIS A 87 -13.52 -10.95 19.81
CA HIS A 87 -12.13 -11.35 19.96
C HIS A 87 -11.97 -12.36 21.12
N GLU A 88 -12.76 -12.21 22.19
CA GLU A 88 -12.82 -13.20 23.28
C GLU A 88 -13.32 -14.55 22.76
N ILE A 89 -14.42 -14.55 22.00
CA ILE A 89 -14.96 -15.78 21.40
C ILE A 89 -13.96 -16.39 20.41
N GLN A 90 -13.30 -15.58 19.57
CA GLN A 90 -12.25 -16.10 18.67
C GLN A 90 -11.08 -16.71 19.44
N SER A 91 -10.63 -16.08 20.52
CA SER A 91 -9.57 -16.61 21.37
C SER A 91 -9.98 -17.92 22.03
N GLU A 92 -11.21 -18.03 22.53
CA GLU A 92 -11.73 -19.26 23.14
C GLU A 92 -11.87 -20.39 22.11
N VAL A 93 -12.32 -20.07 20.90
CA VAL A 93 -12.41 -21.03 19.80
C VAL A 93 -11.01 -21.47 19.35
N GLU A 94 -10.06 -20.55 19.19
CA GLU A 94 -8.67 -20.87 18.89
C GLU A 94 -8.05 -21.75 19.97
N ASP A 95 -8.24 -21.43 21.25
CA ASP A 95 -7.71 -22.22 22.35
C ASP A 95 -8.33 -23.61 22.40
N THR A 96 -9.62 -23.74 22.09
CA THR A 96 -10.32 -25.02 22.02
C THR A 96 -9.81 -25.85 20.84
N ILE A 97 -9.63 -25.24 19.67
CA ILE A 97 -9.08 -25.90 18.48
C ILE A 97 -7.63 -26.33 18.71
N ARG A 98 -6.79 -25.45 19.27
CA ARG A 98 -5.39 -25.75 19.61
C ARG A 98 -5.32 -26.89 20.62
N ARG A 99 -6.16 -26.88 21.66
CA ARG A 99 -6.25 -27.97 22.64
C ARG A 99 -6.63 -29.29 21.97
N ALA A 100 -7.70 -29.29 21.17
CA ALA A 100 -8.13 -30.47 20.44
C ALA A 100 -7.05 -31.01 19.48
N PHE A 101 -6.32 -30.12 18.80
CA PHE A 101 -5.21 -30.50 17.93
C PHE A 101 -4.10 -31.21 18.71
N TRP A 102 -3.66 -30.64 19.84
CA TRP A 102 -2.59 -31.20 20.67
C TRP A 102 -3.01 -32.48 21.40
N ASP A 103 -4.27 -32.58 21.83
CA ASP A 103 -4.81 -33.80 22.45
C ASP A 103 -4.87 -34.94 21.43
N ALA A 104 -5.37 -34.66 20.21
CA ALA A 104 -5.35 -35.63 19.11
C ALA A 104 -3.92 -36.00 18.69
N ALA A 105 -2.96 -35.07 18.79
CA ALA A 105 -1.55 -35.36 18.53
C ALA A 105 -0.98 -36.29 19.59
N TYR A 106 -1.32 -36.06 20.86
CA TYR A 106 -0.91 -36.90 21.97
C TYR A 106 -1.45 -38.32 21.85
N GLU A 107 -2.72 -38.48 21.51
CA GLU A 107 -3.32 -39.80 21.27
C GLU A 107 -2.61 -40.55 20.13
N SER A 108 -2.32 -39.85 19.03
CA SER A 108 -1.64 -40.44 17.87
C SER A 108 -0.19 -40.84 18.17
N LEU A 109 0.54 -40.04 18.93
CA LEU A 109 1.94 -40.33 19.31
C LEU A 109 2.04 -41.37 20.42
N SER A 110 1.03 -41.47 21.29
CA SER A 110 0.98 -42.48 22.36
C SER A 110 0.57 -43.87 21.86
N ALA A 111 -0.03 -43.96 20.66
CA ALA A 111 -0.40 -45.22 20.04
C ALA A 111 0.82 -46.13 19.86
N PRO A 112 0.71 -47.45 20.06
CA PRO A 112 1.84 -48.39 19.90
C PRO A 112 2.24 -48.63 18.43
N ASP A 113 1.41 -48.19 17.49
CA ASP A 113 1.64 -48.37 16.05
C ASP A 113 2.53 -47.27 15.47
N SER A 114 3.67 -47.66 14.89
CA SER A 114 4.66 -46.74 14.32
C SER A 114 4.13 -46.00 13.08
N SER A 115 3.18 -46.58 12.34
CA SER A 115 2.63 -45.94 11.15
C SER A 115 1.76 -44.72 11.51
N THR A 116 0.96 -44.84 12.57
CA THR A 116 0.17 -43.75 13.15
C THR A 116 1.05 -42.64 13.71
N GLN A 117 2.12 -43.01 14.43
CA GLN A 117 3.10 -42.07 14.97
C GLN A 117 3.81 -41.28 13.86
N LEU A 118 4.27 -41.95 12.80
CA LEU A 118 4.95 -41.32 11.66
C LEU A 118 4.04 -40.34 10.91
N ALA A 119 2.77 -40.70 10.68
CA ALA A 119 1.81 -39.81 10.03
C ALA A 119 1.61 -38.51 10.82
N ARG A 120 1.52 -38.59 12.16
CA ARG A 120 1.38 -37.41 13.02
C ARG A 120 2.68 -36.60 13.11
N LEU A 121 3.84 -37.24 13.22
CA LEU A 121 5.14 -36.55 13.23
C LEU A 121 5.37 -35.75 11.95
N LYS A 122 4.93 -36.25 10.79
CA LYS A 122 5.03 -35.53 9.51
C LYS A 122 4.31 -34.19 9.56
N LEU A 123 3.12 -34.13 10.16
CA LEU A 123 2.36 -32.88 10.32
C LEU A 123 3.11 -31.91 11.25
N ILE A 124 3.60 -32.41 12.39
CA ILE A 124 4.38 -31.61 13.34
C ILE A 124 5.65 -31.05 12.68
N TYR A 125 6.32 -31.84 11.84
CA TYR A 125 7.53 -31.40 11.13
C TYR A 125 7.22 -30.31 10.11
N HIS A 126 6.06 -30.38 9.47
CA HIS A 126 5.58 -29.32 8.59
C HIS A 126 5.30 -28.03 9.37
N ASP A 127 4.61 -28.11 10.52
CA ASP A 127 4.37 -26.94 11.37
C ASP A 127 5.69 -26.31 11.85
N MET A 128 6.66 -27.13 12.24
CA MET A 128 8.00 -26.65 12.59
C MET A 128 8.75 -26.08 11.38
N TYR A 129 8.59 -26.64 10.18
CA TYR A 129 9.18 -26.09 8.97
C TYR A 129 8.68 -24.67 8.75
N GLU A 130 7.37 -24.45 8.76
CA GLU A 130 6.77 -23.12 8.57
C GLU A 130 7.22 -22.12 9.64
N ALA A 131 7.31 -22.56 10.89
CA ALA A 131 7.75 -21.71 11.99
C ALA A 131 9.25 -21.35 11.94
N LEU A 132 10.10 -22.27 11.45
CA LEU A 132 11.55 -22.12 11.44
C LEU A 132 12.12 -21.57 10.12
N GLU A 133 11.39 -21.68 9.01
CA GLU A 133 11.75 -21.12 7.71
C GLU A 133 12.17 -19.64 7.76
N PRO A 134 11.43 -18.72 8.43
CA PRO A 134 11.84 -17.31 8.48
C PRO A 134 13.08 -17.07 9.34
N LEU A 135 13.39 -18.02 10.24
CA LEU A 135 14.56 -17.92 11.10
C LEU A 135 15.77 -18.44 10.35
N LEU A 136 15.72 -19.62 9.73
CA LEU A 136 16.82 -20.38 9.10
C LEU A 136 17.17 -19.93 7.66
N PRO A 137 18.44 -19.99 7.22
CA PRO A 137 18.77 -19.80 5.81
C PRO A 137 18.08 -20.86 4.95
N GLU A 138 17.66 -20.52 3.72
CA GLU A 138 16.95 -21.43 2.80
C GLU A 138 17.65 -22.79 2.60
N ASN A 139 18.99 -22.81 2.60
CA ASN A 139 19.80 -24.02 2.40
C ASN A 139 20.21 -24.71 3.71
N HIS A 140 19.58 -24.39 4.84
CA HIS A 140 19.92 -24.99 6.12
C HIS A 140 19.52 -26.47 6.16
N LYS A 141 20.41 -27.33 6.66
CA LYS A 141 20.20 -28.80 6.70
C LYS A 141 18.92 -29.21 7.41
N LEU A 142 18.49 -28.44 8.41
CA LEU A 142 17.24 -28.68 9.13
C LEU A 142 15.98 -28.40 8.30
N LEU A 143 15.98 -27.37 7.45
CA LEU A 143 14.82 -27.11 6.57
C LEU A 143 14.68 -28.24 5.54
N LEU A 144 15.82 -28.76 5.04
CA LEU A 144 15.84 -29.94 4.17
C LEU A 144 15.35 -31.20 4.91
N LEU A 145 15.75 -31.39 6.18
CA LEU A 145 15.28 -32.51 7.01
C LEU A 145 13.77 -32.45 7.20
N LEU A 146 13.23 -31.29 7.60
CA LEU A 146 11.81 -31.09 7.89
C LEU A 146 10.92 -31.17 6.64
N SER A 147 11.45 -30.80 5.46
CA SER A 147 10.73 -30.93 4.18
C SER A 147 10.86 -32.32 3.54
N SER A 148 11.81 -33.15 3.99
CA SER A 148 12.03 -34.49 3.46
C SER A 148 11.03 -35.52 4.02
N PRO A 149 10.67 -36.57 3.25
CA PRO A 149 9.84 -37.65 3.77
C PRO A 149 10.56 -38.39 4.90
N LEU A 150 9.87 -38.57 6.04
CA LEU A 150 10.40 -39.33 7.17
C LEU A 150 10.81 -40.74 6.74
N SER A 151 12.02 -41.15 7.09
CA SER A 151 12.51 -42.49 6.80
C SER A 151 11.69 -43.53 7.58
N PRO A 152 11.35 -44.69 6.99
CA PRO A 152 10.66 -45.75 7.72
C PRO A 152 11.57 -46.25 8.85
N THR A 153 11.19 -45.97 10.09
CA THR A 153 11.94 -46.34 11.30
C THR A 153 11.05 -47.15 12.23
N SER A 154 11.64 -48.14 12.90
CA SER A 154 10.97 -48.95 13.93
C SER A 154 10.80 -48.21 15.26
N ALA A 155 11.47 -47.06 15.45
CA ALA A 155 11.41 -46.25 16.66
C ALA A 155 11.28 -44.74 16.34
N PRO A 156 10.13 -44.31 15.79
CA PRO A 156 9.97 -42.94 15.27
C PRO A 156 10.07 -41.85 16.34
N LEU A 157 9.61 -42.10 17.57
CA LEU A 157 9.70 -41.12 18.66
C LEU A 157 11.16 -40.84 19.08
N ILE A 158 12.02 -41.86 19.05
CA ILE A 158 13.44 -41.71 19.40
C ILE A 158 14.18 -40.92 18.31
N SER A 159 13.89 -41.20 17.04
CA SER A 159 14.39 -40.37 15.93
C SER A 159 13.92 -38.93 16.06
N ALA A 160 12.64 -38.69 16.37
CA ALA A 160 12.12 -37.33 16.54
C ALA A 160 12.79 -36.57 17.70
N ILE A 161 13.11 -37.25 18.80
CA ILE A 161 13.88 -36.67 19.91
C ILE A 161 15.28 -36.23 19.45
N SER A 162 15.94 -37.02 18.59
CA SER A 162 17.23 -36.64 18.01
C SER A 162 17.10 -35.41 17.12
N ASP A 163 16.10 -35.38 16.24
CA ASP A 163 15.86 -34.26 15.34
C ASP A 163 15.53 -32.97 16.11
N ILE A 164 14.72 -33.06 17.17
CA ILE A 164 14.41 -31.92 18.06
C ILE A 164 15.67 -31.42 18.76
N ARG A 165 16.59 -32.29 19.17
CA ARG A 165 17.86 -31.90 19.76
C ARG A 165 18.70 -31.08 18.76
N ASP A 166 18.78 -31.54 17.52
CA ASP A 166 19.49 -30.85 16.45
C ASP A 166 18.85 -29.48 16.14
N ILE A 167 17.52 -29.40 16.16
CA ILE A 167 16.78 -28.14 16.03
C ILE A 167 17.11 -27.18 17.17
N LEU A 168 17.04 -27.63 18.42
CA LEU A 168 17.35 -26.81 19.60
C LEU A 168 18.81 -26.30 19.59
N HIS A 169 19.77 -27.13 19.15
CA HIS A 169 21.15 -26.68 18.98
C HIS A 169 21.30 -25.61 17.88
N ALA A 170 20.61 -25.76 16.75
CA ALA A 170 20.63 -24.75 15.69
C ALA A 170 19.95 -23.44 16.12
N LEU A 171 18.85 -23.53 16.88
CA LEU A 171 18.19 -22.36 17.46
C LEU A 171 19.11 -21.65 18.46
N ARG A 172 19.80 -22.40 19.32
CA ARG A 172 20.78 -21.85 20.27
C ARG A 172 21.89 -21.05 19.58
N GLN A 173 22.38 -21.53 18.45
CA GLN A 173 23.45 -20.84 17.71
C GLN A 173 23.03 -19.48 17.14
N ARG A 174 21.72 -19.19 17.12
CA ARG A 174 21.16 -18.04 16.39
C ARG A 174 20.22 -17.16 17.22
N CYS A 175 19.83 -17.62 18.40
CA CYS A 175 19.06 -16.82 19.33
C CYS A 175 19.94 -15.76 20.03
N ALA A 176 19.28 -14.77 20.62
CA ALA A 176 19.94 -13.84 21.52
C ALA A 176 20.41 -14.58 22.80
N PRO A 177 21.56 -14.20 23.40
CA PRO A 177 22.12 -14.88 24.58
C PRO A 177 21.17 -14.96 25.78
N ILE A 178 20.20 -14.04 25.88
CA ILE A 178 19.18 -14.04 26.93
C ILE A 178 18.30 -15.31 26.92
N ARG A 179 18.17 -15.97 25.77
CA ARG A 179 17.32 -17.16 25.58
C ARG A 179 18.07 -18.48 25.74
N ASP A 180 19.40 -18.46 25.83
CA ASP A 180 20.24 -19.67 25.95
C ASP A 180 19.84 -20.52 27.16
N THR A 181 19.53 -19.90 28.28
CA THR A 181 19.11 -20.61 29.51
C THR A 181 17.83 -21.41 29.33
N TYR A 182 16.87 -20.85 28.58
CA TYR A 182 15.62 -21.53 28.25
C TYR A 182 15.87 -22.69 27.30
N ILE A 183 16.67 -22.49 26.25
CA ILE A 183 17.02 -23.55 25.29
C ILE A 183 17.80 -24.67 25.98
N ASP A 184 18.72 -24.33 26.88
CA ASP A 184 19.50 -25.30 27.65
C ASP A 184 18.59 -26.14 28.56
N SER A 185 17.53 -25.55 29.13
CA SER A 185 16.53 -26.30 29.89
C SER A 185 15.72 -27.28 29.03
N LEU A 186 15.41 -26.91 27.77
CA LEU A 186 14.74 -27.80 26.81
C LEU A 186 15.67 -28.92 26.35
N LEU A 187 16.93 -28.60 26.03
CA LEU A 187 17.96 -29.57 25.67
C LEU A 187 18.20 -30.59 26.78
N GLN A 188 18.26 -30.14 28.03
CA GLN A 188 18.38 -31.02 29.18
C GLN A 188 17.17 -31.96 29.30
N ARG A 189 15.95 -31.42 29.19
CA ARG A 189 14.70 -32.21 29.25
C ARG A 189 14.65 -33.32 28.19
N VAL A 190 15.14 -33.04 26.98
CA VAL A 190 15.19 -33.98 25.84
C VAL A 190 16.36 -34.96 25.96
N SER A 191 17.40 -34.63 26.73
CA SER A 191 18.60 -35.46 26.90
C SER A 191 18.50 -36.43 28.09
N ASP A 192 17.74 -36.07 29.13
CA ASP A 192 17.57 -36.87 30.35
C ASP A 192 16.59 -38.04 30.18
N VAL A 193 16.14 -38.33 28.95
CA VAL A 193 15.14 -39.35 28.64
C VAL A 193 15.74 -40.76 28.71
N PRO A 194 15.23 -41.64 29.58
CA PRO A 194 15.65 -43.04 29.63
C PRO A 194 15.31 -43.78 28.32
N GLN A 195 16.22 -44.61 27.83
CA GLN A 195 16.05 -45.39 26.59
C GLN A 195 14.89 -46.42 26.61
N HIS A 196 14.26 -46.64 27.77
CA HIS A 196 13.19 -47.62 27.98
C HIS A 196 11.90 -46.99 28.54
N GLU A 197 11.68 -45.69 28.30
CA GLU A 197 10.43 -45.05 28.72
C GLU A 197 9.21 -45.54 27.95
N GLU A 198 8.05 -45.44 28.60
CA GLU A 198 6.73 -45.70 28.01
C GLU A 198 6.48 -44.73 26.84
N THR A 199 5.95 -45.26 25.74
CA THR A 199 5.66 -44.48 24.51
C THR A 199 4.78 -43.26 24.77
N ALA A 200 3.86 -43.34 25.72
CA ALA A 200 3.00 -42.22 26.12
C ALA A 200 3.80 -41.05 26.73
N LYS A 201 4.82 -41.34 27.56
CA LYS A 201 5.67 -40.30 28.16
C LYS A 201 6.54 -39.63 27.11
N LEU A 202 7.10 -40.42 26.19
CA LEU A 202 7.87 -39.91 25.03
C LEU A 202 7.00 -39.03 24.13
N GLY A 203 5.78 -39.46 23.81
CA GLY A 203 4.83 -38.68 23.02
C GLY A 203 4.48 -37.35 23.69
N ARG A 204 4.26 -37.34 25.01
CA ARG A 204 4.01 -36.11 25.77
C ARG A 204 5.20 -35.15 25.72
N LEU A 205 6.41 -35.68 25.96
CA LEU A 205 7.64 -34.89 25.95
C LEU A 205 7.88 -34.22 24.60
N ILE A 206 7.68 -34.96 23.50
CA ILE A 206 7.81 -34.42 22.14
C ILE A 206 6.84 -33.27 21.94
N ILE A 207 5.56 -33.44 22.27
CA ILE A 207 4.55 -32.39 22.12
C ILE A 207 4.87 -31.15 22.94
N ASP A 208 5.20 -31.33 24.22
CA ASP A 208 5.49 -30.21 25.11
C ASP A 208 6.73 -29.44 24.61
N THR A 209 7.76 -30.16 24.13
CA THR A 209 8.98 -29.55 23.58
C THR A 209 8.73 -28.84 22.25
N VAL A 210 7.96 -29.45 21.34
CA VAL A 210 7.59 -28.82 20.06
C VAL A 210 6.80 -27.55 20.31
N ARG A 211 5.82 -27.57 21.23
CA ARG A 211 5.07 -26.36 21.60
C ARG A 211 5.99 -25.27 22.14
N ASP A 212 6.98 -25.64 22.96
CA ASP A 212 7.97 -24.72 23.49
C ASP A 212 8.92 -24.18 22.39
N VAL A 213 9.26 -25.00 21.40
CA VAL A 213 10.02 -24.59 20.19
C VAL A 213 9.22 -23.62 19.33
N LEU A 214 7.93 -23.87 19.08
CA LEU A 214 7.08 -22.96 18.32
C LEU A 214 6.97 -21.60 19.01
N LYS A 215 6.71 -21.58 20.33
CA LYS A 215 6.72 -20.33 21.12
C LYS A 215 8.07 -19.61 21.08
N LEU A 216 9.16 -20.37 21.18
CA LEU A 216 10.51 -19.81 21.07
C LEU A 216 10.75 -19.19 19.69
N SER A 217 10.28 -19.84 18.62
CA SER A 217 10.44 -19.36 17.25
C SER A 217 9.71 -18.04 17.01
N GLU A 218 8.51 -17.88 17.58
CA GLU A 218 7.76 -16.61 17.54
C GLU A 218 8.55 -15.50 18.24
N ALA A 219 9.05 -15.79 19.44
CA ALA A 219 9.80 -14.82 20.21
C ALA A 219 11.16 -14.47 19.58
N MET A 220 11.83 -15.43 18.94
CA MET A 220 13.05 -15.20 18.15
C MET A 220 12.77 -14.37 16.88
N ARG A 221 11.60 -14.57 16.26
CA ARG A 221 11.16 -13.73 15.12
C ARG A 221 10.93 -12.30 15.58
N ASP A 222 10.35 -12.12 16.76
CA ASP A 222 10.17 -10.78 17.33
C ASP A 222 11.52 -10.13 17.66
N ASP A 223 12.46 -10.83 18.30
CA ASP A 223 13.83 -10.33 18.53
C ASP A 223 14.53 -9.94 17.23
N LEU A 224 14.40 -10.77 16.19
CA LEU A 224 15.00 -10.50 14.88
C LEU A 224 14.36 -9.28 14.24
N SER A 225 13.03 -9.13 14.34
CA SER A 225 12.33 -7.94 13.85
C SER A 225 12.77 -6.69 14.60
N GLU A 226 12.95 -6.76 15.92
CA GLU A 226 13.42 -5.65 16.75
C GLU A 226 14.88 -5.30 16.44
N PHE A 227 15.75 -6.29 16.26
CA PHE A 227 17.14 -6.09 15.87
C PHE A 227 17.27 -5.48 14.47
N VAL A 228 16.51 -5.99 13.49
CA VAL A 228 16.51 -5.46 12.11
C VAL A 228 15.97 -4.04 12.10
N LEU A 229 14.87 -3.76 12.81
CA LEU A 229 14.34 -2.40 12.92
C LEU A 229 15.30 -1.46 13.70
N GLY A 230 16.01 -1.97 14.71
CA GLY A 230 16.96 -1.20 15.50
C GLY A 230 18.28 -0.89 14.80
N THR A 231 18.68 -1.70 13.81
CA THR A 231 19.92 -1.53 13.04
C THR A 231 19.73 -0.75 11.75
N LEU A 232 18.52 -0.72 11.19
CA LEU A 232 18.21 0.02 9.97
C LEU A 232 17.99 1.51 10.26
N SER A 233 18.69 2.36 9.51
CA SER A 233 18.34 3.78 9.45
C SER A 233 16.97 3.98 8.78
N GLU A 234 16.29 5.09 9.10
CA GLU A 234 14.97 5.39 8.53
C GLU A 234 15.00 5.51 7.00
N GLU A 235 16.12 5.96 6.41
CA GLU A 235 16.30 6.02 4.96
C GLU A 235 16.42 4.62 4.35
N GLN A 236 17.20 3.72 4.97
CA GLN A 236 17.31 2.32 4.53
C GLN A 236 15.97 1.59 4.66
N LEU A 237 15.23 1.85 5.74
CA LEU A 237 13.89 1.29 5.93
C LEU A 237 12.93 1.79 4.86
N ARG A 238 12.93 3.09 4.52
CA ARG A 238 12.11 3.63 3.43
C ARG A 238 12.41 2.95 2.10
N VAL A 239 13.69 2.71 1.79
CA VAL A 239 14.09 2.00 0.55
C VAL A 239 13.60 0.55 0.58
N ALA A 240 13.79 -0.15 1.70
CA ALA A 240 13.37 -1.55 1.83
C ALA A 240 11.84 -1.70 1.77
N LEU A 241 11.09 -0.82 2.43
CA LEU A 241 9.62 -0.74 2.34
C LEU A 241 9.15 -0.41 0.94
N ARG A 242 9.83 0.52 0.26
CA ARG A 242 9.55 0.85 -1.14
C ARG A 242 9.69 -0.39 -2.01
N ASP A 243 10.76 -1.13 -1.87
CA ASP A 243 11.00 -2.36 -2.64
C ASP A 243 9.99 -3.46 -2.32
N GLU A 244 9.58 -3.57 -1.06
CA GLU A 244 8.55 -4.52 -0.61
C GLU A 244 7.18 -4.17 -1.18
N ALA A 245 6.74 -2.92 -1.03
CA ALA A 245 5.48 -2.41 -1.54
C ALA A 245 5.38 -2.63 -3.06
N ARG A 246 6.43 -2.27 -3.82
CA ARG A 246 6.46 -2.50 -5.28
C ARG A 246 6.29 -3.97 -5.64
N ARG A 247 6.98 -4.86 -4.92
CA ARG A 247 6.93 -6.30 -5.20
C ARG A 247 5.57 -6.89 -4.86
N ARG A 248 5.00 -6.54 -3.70
CA ARG A 248 3.69 -7.02 -3.25
C ARG A 248 2.57 -6.49 -4.12
N GLU A 249 2.53 -5.21 -4.45
CA GLU A 249 1.54 -4.65 -5.37
C GLU A 249 1.55 -5.39 -6.71
N ARG A 250 2.74 -5.58 -7.29
CA ARG A 250 2.89 -6.28 -8.55
C ARG A 250 2.44 -7.74 -8.44
N ALA A 251 2.85 -8.46 -7.40
CA ALA A 251 2.45 -9.84 -7.18
C ALA A 251 0.93 -9.98 -7.05
N VAL A 252 0.32 -9.18 -6.16
CA VAL A 252 -1.13 -9.23 -5.91
C VAL A 252 -1.92 -8.85 -7.16
N THR A 253 -1.53 -7.82 -7.90
CA THR A 253 -2.21 -7.46 -9.16
C THR A 253 -2.05 -8.55 -10.22
N LEU A 254 -0.90 -9.20 -10.34
CA LEU A 254 -0.74 -10.32 -11.28
C LEU A 254 -1.58 -11.54 -10.86
N ASP A 255 -1.63 -11.84 -9.57
CA ASP A 255 -2.41 -12.97 -9.02
C ASP A 255 -3.92 -12.75 -9.13
N LEU A 256 -4.38 -11.50 -9.03
CA LEU A 256 -5.77 -11.14 -9.22
C LEU A 256 -6.19 -11.27 -10.69
N TRP A 257 -5.36 -10.81 -11.63
CA TRP A 257 -5.69 -10.82 -13.06
C TRP A 257 -5.30 -12.11 -13.79
N ARG A 258 -4.61 -13.07 -13.14
CA ARG A 258 -4.27 -14.48 -13.45
C ARG A 258 -3.75 -14.83 -14.85
N GLU A 259 -4.28 -14.22 -15.90
CA GLU A 259 -3.95 -14.46 -17.29
C GLU A 259 -2.60 -13.81 -17.64
N PRO A 260 -1.61 -14.62 -18.06
CA PRO A 260 -0.31 -14.10 -18.44
C PRO A 260 -0.45 -13.18 -19.67
N GLY A 261 -0.02 -11.93 -19.52
CA GLY A 261 -0.10 -10.92 -20.58
C GLY A 261 -1.42 -10.14 -20.64
N ALA A 262 -2.46 -10.52 -19.87
CA ALA A 262 -3.73 -9.78 -19.85
C ALA A 262 -3.55 -8.34 -19.40
N VAL A 263 -2.70 -8.09 -18.39
CA VAL A 263 -2.38 -6.74 -17.92
C VAL A 263 -1.86 -5.87 -19.07
N LYS A 264 -0.92 -6.38 -19.87
CA LYS A 264 -0.34 -5.65 -21.01
C LYS A 264 -1.38 -5.42 -22.11
N ALA A 265 -2.22 -6.42 -22.40
CA ALA A 265 -3.29 -6.29 -23.38
C ALA A 265 -4.34 -5.25 -22.97
N LEU A 266 -4.74 -5.23 -21.69
CA LEU A 266 -5.68 -4.25 -21.13
C LEU A 266 -5.11 -2.83 -21.17
N VAL A 267 -3.84 -2.67 -20.81
CA VAL A 267 -3.15 -1.37 -20.92
C VAL A 267 -3.10 -0.90 -22.38
N ALA A 268 -2.74 -1.78 -23.33
CA ALA A 268 -2.69 -1.44 -24.74
C ALA A 268 -4.06 -1.04 -25.29
N ALA A 269 -5.11 -1.81 -24.95
CA ALA A 269 -6.49 -1.49 -25.33
C ALA A 269 -6.92 -0.12 -24.77
N TRP A 270 -6.66 0.13 -23.50
CA TRP A 270 -6.96 1.40 -22.84
C TRP A 270 -6.21 2.59 -23.45
N ILE A 271 -4.94 2.42 -23.83
CA ILE A 271 -4.16 3.45 -24.54
C ILE A 271 -4.78 3.76 -25.90
N ASN A 272 -5.29 2.75 -26.61
CA ASN A 272 -5.89 2.92 -27.94
C ASN A 272 -7.23 3.68 -27.93
N GLU A 273 -7.86 3.83 -26.75
CA GLU A 273 -9.08 4.64 -26.57
C GLU A 273 -8.78 6.15 -26.44
N LEU A 274 -7.56 6.60 -26.69
CA LEU A 274 -7.21 8.02 -26.64
C LEU A 274 -7.93 8.80 -27.74
N THR A 275 -8.70 9.82 -27.36
CA THR A 275 -9.46 10.68 -28.27
C THR A 275 -8.87 12.09 -28.37
N GLN A 276 -9.28 12.84 -29.39
CA GLN A 276 -8.94 14.27 -29.50
C GLN A 276 -9.51 15.05 -28.29
N PRO A 277 -8.79 16.07 -27.79
CA PRO A 277 -7.60 16.71 -28.36
C PRO A 277 -6.27 16.07 -27.94
N TYR A 278 -6.30 15.04 -27.09
CA TYR A 278 -5.10 14.50 -26.47
C TYR A 278 -4.19 13.76 -27.44
N THR A 279 -4.75 13.29 -28.57
CA THR A 279 -3.99 12.72 -29.69
C THR A 279 -3.03 13.71 -30.37
N GLU A 280 -3.24 15.02 -30.21
CA GLU A 280 -2.40 16.06 -30.81
C GLU A 280 -1.14 16.35 -29.99
N VAL A 281 -1.05 15.84 -28.75
CA VAL A 281 0.10 16.06 -27.88
C VAL A 281 1.26 15.18 -28.37
N ALA A 282 2.34 15.82 -28.86
CA ALA A 282 3.53 15.12 -29.32
C ALA A 282 4.28 14.48 -28.14
N VAL A 283 4.12 13.17 -27.96
CA VAL A 283 4.71 12.40 -26.84
C VAL A 283 5.40 11.13 -27.34
N SER A 284 6.47 10.71 -26.65
CA SER A 284 7.11 9.43 -26.94
C SER A 284 6.17 8.26 -26.66
N ARG A 285 6.31 7.16 -27.42
CA ARG A 285 5.45 5.98 -27.27
C ARG A 285 5.40 5.45 -25.83
N GLU A 286 6.54 5.47 -25.14
CA GLU A 286 6.70 5.03 -23.76
C GLU A 286 5.93 5.87 -22.72
N ARG A 287 5.38 7.03 -23.12
CA ARG A 287 4.71 8.00 -22.24
C ARG A 287 3.30 8.35 -22.69
N VAL A 288 2.79 7.72 -23.75
CA VAL A 288 1.41 7.93 -24.21
C VAL A 288 0.39 7.58 -23.12
N TRP A 289 0.70 6.59 -22.28
CA TRP A 289 -0.14 6.23 -21.14
C TRP A 289 -0.33 7.37 -20.12
N ILE A 290 0.64 8.29 -19.99
CA ILE A 290 0.53 9.46 -19.10
C ILE A 290 -0.56 10.40 -19.64
N VAL A 291 -0.55 10.65 -20.96
CA VAL A 291 -1.56 11.46 -21.63
C VAL A 291 -2.94 10.82 -21.51
N ARG A 292 -3.02 9.50 -21.69
CA ARG A 292 -4.27 8.74 -21.52
C ARG A 292 -4.78 8.78 -20.09
N LEU A 293 -3.90 8.74 -19.08
CA LEU A 293 -4.29 8.90 -17.68
C LEU A 293 -4.88 10.28 -17.43
N VAL A 294 -4.21 11.35 -17.87
CA VAL A 294 -4.73 12.72 -17.71
C VAL A 294 -6.08 12.87 -18.43
N HIS A 295 -6.25 12.23 -19.59
CA HIS A 295 -7.54 12.15 -20.26
C HIS A 295 -8.60 11.41 -19.42
N ALA A 296 -8.26 10.28 -18.78
CA ALA A 296 -9.18 9.57 -17.88
C ALA A 296 -9.56 10.42 -16.65
N LEU A 297 -8.61 11.15 -16.06
CA LEU A 297 -8.87 12.10 -14.96
C LEU A 297 -9.70 13.32 -15.39
N SER A 298 -9.84 13.57 -16.70
CA SER A 298 -10.72 14.62 -17.22
C SER A 298 -12.20 14.24 -17.21
N ALA A 299 -12.51 12.95 -17.10
CA ALA A 299 -13.88 12.49 -17.17
C ALA A 299 -14.70 13.05 -15.99
N PRO A 300 -16.01 13.30 -16.18
CA PRO A 300 -16.91 13.68 -15.09
C PRO A 300 -17.22 12.50 -14.17
N THR A 301 -16.95 11.27 -14.60
CA THR A 301 -17.17 10.04 -13.83
C THR A 301 -15.89 9.62 -13.11
N PRO A 302 -15.99 9.13 -11.86
CA PRO A 302 -14.83 8.78 -11.06
C PRO A 302 -13.99 7.71 -11.76
N ALA A 303 -12.68 7.85 -11.69
CA ALA A 303 -11.74 6.88 -12.21
C ALA A 303 -11.77 5.62 -11.34
N ILE A 304 -12.05 4.48 -11.96
CA ILE A 304 -12.27 3.21 -11.25
C ILE A 304 -11.38 2.13 -11.87
N CYS A 305 -10.71 1.34 -11.04
CA CYS A 305 -10.06 0.10 -11.47
C CYS A 305 -10.89 -1.10 -10.96
N PRO A 306 -11.79 -1.67 -11.78
CA PRO A 306 -12.66 -2.74 -11.32
C PRO A 306 -11.88 -4.04 -11.11
N LEU A 307 -12.16 -4.76 -10.01
CA LEU A 307 -11.62 -6.10 -9.78
C LEU A 307 -12.19 -7.11 -10.80
N PRO A 308 -11.42 -8.13 -11.18
CA PRO A 308 -11.89 -9.20 -12.05
C PRO A 308 -12.88 -10.08 -11.27
N THR A 309 -14.16 -9.73 -11.32
CA THR A 309 -15.25 -10.52 -10.70
C THR A 309 -15.88 -11.44 -11.74
N LYS A 310 -16.10 -12.71 -11.37
CA LYS A 310 -16.97 -13.60 -12.15
C LYS A 310 -18.43 -13.30 -11.79
N PRO A 311 -19.33 -13.14 -12.78
CA PRO A 311 -20.75 -12.98 -12.48
C PRO A 311 -21.24 -14.20 -11.69
N VAL A 312 -22.07 -13.96 -10.67
CA VAL A 312 -22.65 -15.04 -9.86
C VAL A 312 -23.63 -15.82 -10.73
N PRO A 313 -23.49 -17.15 -10.88
CA PRO A 313 -24.43 -17.94 -11.66
C PRO A 313 -25.81 -17.91 -11.00
N GLY A 314 -26.82 -17.41 -11.71
CA GLY A 314 -28.21 -17.29 -11.24
C GLY A 314 -28.80 -15.88 -11.32
N THR A 315 -27.98 -14.84 -11.49
CA THR A 315 -28.44 -13.50 -11.91
C THR A 315 -28.40 -13.39 -13.43
N ASP A 316 -29.31 -14.11 -14.09
CA ASP A 316 -29.62 -13.90 -15.51
C ASP A 316 -30.41 -12.58 -15.61
N GLY A 317 -29.81 -11.50 -16.12
CA GLY A 317 -30.59 -10.27 -16.28
C GLY A 317 -29.93 -9.12 -17.01
N GLU A 318 -28.81 -8.59 -16.52
CA GLU A 318 -28.26 -7.36 -17.08
C GLU A 318 -26.77 -7.47 -17.35
N PRO A 319 -26.29 -7.06 -18.55
CA PRO A 319 -24.87 -6.87 -18.75
C PRO A 319 -24.37 -5.89 -17.67
N PRO A 320 -23.20 -6.15 -17.06
CA PRO A 320 -22.67 -5.26 -16.04
C PRO A 320 -22.62 -3.84 -16.60
N PRO A 321 -23.08 -2.82 -15.85
CA PRO A 321 -23.16 -1.45 -16.34
C PRO A 321 -21.81 -1.06 -16.94
N GLU A 322 -21.83 -0.52 -18.15
CA GLU A 322 -20.62 0.03 -18.78
C GLU A 322 -20.07 1.10 -17.83
N LEU A 323 -18.89 0.85 -17.24
CA LEU A 323 -18.26 1.86 -16.39
C LEU A 323 -17.45 2.75 -17.36
N PRO A 324 -17.80 4.02 -17.54
CA PRO A 324 -17.27 4.85 -18.62
C PRO A 324 -15.83 5.33 -18.38
N ASN A 325 -15.25 5.11 -17.19
CA ASN A 325 -13.88 5.56 -16.84
C ASN A 325 -13.07 4.45 -16.13
N ARG A 326 -12.83 3.35 -16.84
CA ARG A 326 -12.06 2.20 -16.33
C ARG A 326 -10.56 2.45 -16.48
N LEU A 327 -9.83 2.32 -15.39
CA LEU A 327 -8.37 2.28 -15.37
C LEU A 327 -7.86 0.83 -15.45
N PRO A 328 -6.75 0.56 -16.15
CA PRO A 328 -6.20 -0.78 -16.25
C PRO A 328 -5.55 -1.23 -14.92
N PRO A 329 -5.24 -2.53 -14.77
CA PRO A 329 -4.80 -3.13 -13.51
C PRO A 329 -3.61 -2.46 -12.79
N PRO A 330 -2.60 -1.90 -13.51
CA PRO A 330 -1.48 -1.22 -12.86
C PRO A 330 -1.87 -0.08 -11.92
N PHE A 331 -3.04 0.52 -12.14
CA PHE A 331 -3.53 1.67 -11.36
C PHE A 331 -4.35 1.27 -10.13
N PHE A 332 -4.58 -0.02 -9.89
CA PHE A 332 -5.49 -0.51 -8.85
C PHE A 332 -5.20 0.10 -7.48
N PHE A 333 -3.96 -0.01 -6.98
CA PHE A 333 -3.59 0.55 -5.66
C PHE A 333 -3.54 2.08 -5.62
N SER A 334 -3.21 2.73 -6.75
CA SER A 334 -3.23 4.20 -6.88
C SER A 334 -4.63 4.77 -7.12
N THR A 335 -5.67 3.96 -7.33
CA THR A 335 -7.01 4.43 -7.70
C THR A 335 -7.57 5.46 -6.72
N PRO A 336 -7.51 5.29 -5.38
CA PRO A 336 -8.01 6.29 -4.44
C PRO A 336 -7.24 7.62 -4.51
N ALA A 337 -5.93 7.58 -4.74
CA ALA A 337 -5.12 8.78 -4.91
C ALA A 337 -5.46 9.50 -6.23
N LEU A 338 -5.72 8.73 -7.30
CA LEU A 338 -6.10 9.26 -8.61
C LEU A 338 -7.51 9.86 -8.60
N GLU A 339 -8.46 9.24 -7.90
CA GLU A 339 -9.81 9.79 -7.68
C GLU A 339 -9.73 11.11 -6.91
N TYR A 340 -8.93 11.16 -5.85
CA TYR A 340 -8.69 12.40 -5.12
C TYR A 340 -8.08 13.50 -6.01
N LEU A 341 -7.11 13.15 -6.86
CA LEU A 341 -6.52 14.08 -7.83
C LEU A 341 -7.52 14.53 -8.90
N GLN A 342 -8.41 13.65 -9.36
CA GLN A 342 -9.50 13.99 -10.27
C GLN A 342 -10.42 15.04 -9.65
N ASN A 343 -10.81 14.87 -8.38
CA ASN A 343 -11.65 15.82 -7.67
C ASN A 343 -10.94 17.18 -7.48
N LEU A 344 -9.63 17.18 -7.19
CA LEU A 344 -8.82 18.41 -7.14
C LEU A 344 -8.72 19.11 -8.51
N LEU A 345 -8.58 18.36 -9.60
CA LEU A 345 -8.57 18.92 -10.96
C LEU A 345 -9.92 19.55 -11.32
N GLN A 346 -11.03 18.90 -10.95
CA GLN A 346 -12.37 19.47 -11.13
C GLN A 346 -12.53 20.75 -10.29
N ALA A 347 -12.10 20.74 -9.02
CA ALA A 347 -12.09 21.91 -8.16
C ALA A 347 -11.27 23.08 -8.76
N LEU A 348 -10.11 22.80 -9.35
CA LEU A 348 -9.31 23.82 -10.07
C LEU A 348 -10.11 24.44 -11.22
N VAL A 349 -10.76 23.63 -12.05
CA VAL A 349 -11.56 24.13 -13.17
C VAL A 349 -12.72 24.99 -12.69
N ILE A 350 -13.42 24.55 -11.64
CA ILE A 350 -14.49 25.33 -10.99
C ILE A 350 -13.93 26.67 -10.51
N ALA A 351 -12.82 26.65 -9.76
CA ALA A 351 -12.20 27.86 -9.23
C ALA A 351 -11.77 28.83 -10.35
N GLY A 352 -11.20 28.31 -11.44
CA GLY A 352 -10.87 29.11 -12.63
C GLY A 352 -12.08 29.70 -13.33
N ALA A 353 -13.18 28.95 -13.44
CA ALA A 353 -14.44 29.42 -14.01
C ALA A 353 -15.07 30.53 -13.15
N LEU A 354 -15.11 30.36 -11.83
CA LEU A 354 -15.58 31.38 -10.89
C LEU A 354 -14.71 32.64 -10.93
N ARG A 355 -13.39 32.48 -11.05
CA ARG A 355 -12.45 33.61 -11.17
C ARG A 355 -12.71 34.46 -12.41
N ALA A 356 -13.17 33.85 -13.51
CA ALA A 356 -13.52 34.55 -14.74
C ALA A 356 -14.79 35.42 -14.61
N LEU A 357 -15.67 35.13 -13.64
CA LEU A 357 -16.89 35.91 -13.38
C LEU A 357 -16.62 37.20 -12.57
N VAL A 358 -15.48 37.25 -11.86
CA VAL A 358 -15.10 38.37 -10.98
C VAL A 358 -14.03 39.25 -11.64
N PRO A 359 -14.23 40.59 -11.71
CA PRO A 359 -13.23 41.50 -12.26
C PRO A 359 -11.97 41.53 -11.39
N SER A 360 -10.78 41.45 -12.00
CA SER A 360 -9.49 41.46 -11.29
C SER A 360 -9.22 42.75 -10.49
N ALA A 361 -9.91 43.86 -10.80
CA ALA A 361 -9.73 45.15 -10.15
C ALA A 361 -10.53 45.31 -8.84
N THR A 362 -11.57 44.50 -8.63
CA THR A 362 -12.52 44.62 -7.50
C THR A 362 -12.45 43.45 -6.53
N SER A 363 -11.82 42.34 -6.93
CA SER A 363 -11.60 41.18 -6.08
C SER A 363 -10.65 41.54 -4.94
N GLY A 364 -11.14 41.53 -3.69
CA GLY A 364 -10.28 41.53 -2.51
C GLY A 364 -9.25 40.41 -2.61
N THR A 365 -8.05 40.62 -2.05
CA THR A 365 -6.90 39.70 -2.11
C THR A 365 -7.20 38.27 -1.66
N ASP A 366 -8.32 38.07 -0.97
CA ASP A 366 -8.67 36.83 -0.29
C ASP A 366 -9.72 35.99 -1.03
N PHE A 367 -10.22 36.42 -2.19
CA PHE A 367 -11.29 35.69 -2.91
C PHE A 367 -10.86 34.27 -3.28
N MET A 368 -9.76 34.13 -4.03
CA MET A 368 -9.31 32.80 -4.48
C MET A 368 -8.87 31.87 -3.36
N PRO A 369 -8.12 32.32 -2.33
CA PRO A 369 -7.84 31.50 -1.16
C PRO A 369 -9.10 30.93 -0.50
N ARG A 370 -10.16 31.73 -0.34
CA ARG A 370 -11.42 31.27 0.28
C ARG A 370 -12.18 30.27 -0.59
N ILE A 371 -12.31 30.56 -1.89
CA ILE A 371 -12.93 29.62 -2.84
C ILE A 371 -12.19 28.29 -2.82
N TRP A 372 -10.85 28.32 -2.84
CA TRP A 372 -10.07 27.10 -2.76
C TRP A 372 -10.30 26.35 -1.46
N THR A 373 -10.28 27.01 -0.29
CA THR A 373 -10.57 26.35 0.99
C THR A 373 -11.95 25.68 1.02
N LEU A 374 -12.97 26.33 0.46
CA LEU A 374 -14.31 25.73 0.35
C LEU A 374 -14.30 24.47 -0.52
N LEU A 375 -13.64 24.53 -1.69
CA LEU A 375 -13.56 23.40 -2.61
C LEU A 375 -12.69 22.26 -2.05
N GLU A 376 -11.54 22.56 -1.46
CA GLU A 376 -10.64 21.59 -0.83
C GLU A 376 -11.36 20.86 0.31
N SER A 377 -12.08 21.59 1.17
CA SER A 377 -12.89 20.98 2.23
C SER A 377 -14.01 20.07 1.69
N ALA A 378 -14.57 20.39 0.53
CA ALA A 378 -15.58 19.57 -0.12
C ALA A 378 -14.99 18.27 -0.70
N VAL A 379 -13.76 18.33 -1.20
CA VAL A 379 -13.02 17.16 -1.69
C VAL A 379 -12.58 16.26 -0.52
N ASP A 380 -12.18 16.84 0.61
CA ASP A 380 -11.74 16.10 1.79
C ASP A 380 -12.92 15.49 2.59
N SER A 381 -14.14 16.04 2.46
CA SER A 381 -15.33 15.50 3.14
C SER A 381 -15.89 14.29 2.38
N GLU A 382 -15.60 13.06 2.83
CA GLU A 382 -16.15 11.82 2.25
C GLU A 382 -17.67 11.61 2.51
N ALA A 383 -18.35 12.51 3.23
CA ALA A 383 -19.74 12.31 3.63
C ALA A 383 -20.75 12.83 2.58
N PRO A 384 -21.73 12.01 2.13
CA PRO A 384 -22.86 12.45 1.34
C PRO A 384 -23.85 13.19 2.26
N GLY A 385 -23.56 14.45 2.55
CA GLY A 385 -24.49 15.40 3.14
C GLY A 385 -25.14 16.27 2.05
N PRO A 386 -26.27 16.95 2.34
CA PRO A 386 -27.09 17.64 1.34
C PRO A 386 -26.27 18.70 0.57
N ASP A 387 -25.96 18.35 -0.68
CA ASP A 387 -25.04 19.04 -1.60
C ASP A 387 -25.46 20.50 -1.93
N ASP A 388 -26.70 20.87 -1.64
CA ASP A 388 -27.24 22.20 -1.95
C ASP A 388 -26.60 23.34 -1.13
N THR A 389 -26.10 23.04 0.08
CA THR A 389 -25.51 24.08 0.94
C THR A 389 -24.11 24.52 0.49
N LYS A 390 -23.35 23.64 -0.18
CA LYS A 390 -21.98 23.92 -0.63
C LYS A 390 -21.96 24.82 -1.87
N LEU A 391 -22.94 24.67 -2.76
CA LEU A 391 -23.08 25.49 -3.97
C LEU A 391 -23.58 26.90 -3.66
N ALA A 392 -24.50 27.05 -2.70
CA ALA A 392 -24.98 28.36 -2.24
C ALA A 392 -23.81 29.24 -1.73
N ASN A 393 -22.87 28.63 -1.00
CA ASN A 393 -21.68 29.33 -0.48
C ASN A 393 -20.77 29.87 -1.60
N LEU A 394 -20.62 29.15 -2.73
CA LEU A 394 -19.80 29.60 -3.85
C LEU A 394 -20.41 30.83 -4.54
N ALA A 395 -21.72 30.82 -4.74
CA ALA A 395 -22.42 31.94 -5.37
C ALA A 395 -22.37 33.20 -4.50
N ASP A 396 -22.53 33.06 -3.18
CA ASP A 396 -22.45 34.18 -2.24
C ASP A 396 -21.03 34.75 -2.13
N GLU A 397 -19.99 33.91 -2.24
CA GLU A 397 -18.60 34.37 -2.30
C GLU A 397 -18.29 35.18 -3.57
N VAL A 398 -18.86 34.80 -4.72
CA VAL A 398 -18.76 35.58 -5.97
C VAL A 398 -19.45 36.93 -5.82
N LEU A 399 -20.63 36.98 -5.22
CA LEU A 399 -21.35 38.23 -4.94
C LEU A 399 -20.57 39.13 -3.99
N ARG A 400 -20.00 38.56 -2.92
CA ARG A 400 -19.15 39.27 -1.96
C ARG A 400 -17.94 39.89 -2.65
N ALA A 401 -17.31 39.17 -3.58
CA ALA A 401 -16.14 39.64 -4.32
C ALA A 401 -16.46 40.72 -5.38
N ARG A 402 -17.71 40.78 -5.86
CA ARG A 402 -18.22 41.87 -6.72
C ARG A 402 -18.51 43.16 -5.93
N GLY A 403 -18.77 43.06 -4.63
CA GLY A 403 -18.91 44.19 -3.71
C GLY A 403 -20.35 44.66 -3.49
N ALA A 404 -20.51 45.72 -2.67
CA ALA A 404 -21.81 46.16 -2.14
C ALA A 404 -22.72 46.91 -3.15
N ALA A 405 -22.28 47.12 -4.39
CA ALA A 405 -23.00 47.86 -5.42
C ALA A 405 -23.81 46.97 -6.39
N VAL A 406 -23.90 45.67 -6.12
CA VAL A 406 -24.66 44.71 -6.94
C VAL A 406 -26.15 44.84 -6.62
N ASP A 407 -26.96 45.19 -7.63
CA ASP A 407 -28.41 45.24 -7.49
C ASP A 407 -29.03 43.82 -7.45
N ALA A 408 -30.32 43.71 -7.13
CA ALA A 408 -30.99 42.42 -7.01
C ALA A 408 -31.04 41.64 -8.35
N GLU A 409 -31.09 42.34 -9.48
CA GLU A 409 -31.14 41.73 -10.82
C GLU A 409 -29.77 41.16 -11.22
N GLU A 410 -28.70 41.92 -11.00
CA GLU A 410 -27.31 41.49 -11.18
C GLU A 410 -26.97 40.35 -10.22
N SER A 411 -27.47 40.39 -8.98
CA SER A 411 -27.30 39.31 -8.02
C SER A 411 -27.94 38.00 -8.51
N ALA A 412 -29.18 38.05 -9.00
CA ALA A 412 -29.86 36.89 -9.59
C ALA A 412 -29.12 36.38 -10.84
N ARG A 413 -28.68 37.30 -11.70
CA ARG A 413 -27.91 37.00 -12.92
C ARG A 413 -26.57 36.32 -12.61
N LEU A 414 -25.86 36.78 -11.58
CA LEU A 414 -24.59 36.21 -11.13
C LEU A 414 -24.80 34.82 -10.52
N ARG A 415 -25.83 34.60 -9.72
CA ARG A 415 -26.16 33.25 -9.21
C ARG A 415 -26.46 32.27 -10.34
N ALA A 416 -27.28 32.68 -11.31
CA ALA A 416 -27.55 31.87 -12.49
C ALA A 416 -26.29 31.63 -13.34
N ALA A 417 -25.39 32.61 -13.44
CA ALA A 417 -24.11 32.44 -14.12
C ALA A 417 -23.21 31.44 -13.40
N VAL A 418 -23.12 31.50 -12.06
CA VAL A 418 -22.37 30.53 -11.24
C VAL A 418 -22.94 29.12 -11.43
N GLU A 419 -24.25 28.94 -11.28
CA GLU A 419 -24.92 27.66 -11.48
C GLU A 419 -24.66 27.08 -12.89
N ARG A 420 -24.77 27.91 -13.93
CA ARG A 420 -24.46 27.51 -15.30
C ARG A 420 -22.99 27.10 -15.45
N THR A 421 -22.04 27.88 -14.90
CA THR A 421 -20.60 27.58 -15.03
C THR A 421 -20.16 26.32 -14.28
N LEU A 422 -20.94 25.87 -13.31
CA LEU A 422 -20.69 24.61 -12.59
C LEU A 422 -21.13 23.38 -13.40
N GLN A 423 -21.92 23.56 -14.46
CA GLN A 423 -22.31 22.46 -15.34
C GLN A 423 -21.13 22.05 -16.22
N VAL A 424 -20.79 20.76 -16.22
CA VAL A 424 -19.70 20.19 -17.05
C VAL A 424 -19.88 20.49 -18.55
N ARG A 425 -21.13 20.66 -19.00
CA ARG A 425 -21.48 20.97 -20.40
C ARG A 425 -21.31 22.44 -20.77
N ASP A 426 -21.04 23.32 -19.81
CA ASP A 426 -20.81 24.74 -20.09
C ASP A 426 -19.53 24.92 -20.93
N PRO A 427 -19.57 25.73 -22.00
CA PRO A 427 -18.43 25.88 -22.90
C PRO A 427 -17.21 26.53 -22.24
N ALA A 428 -17.40 27.39 -21.23
CA ALA A 428 -16.28 28.00 -20.51
C ALA A 428 -15.62 26.95 -19.59
N PHE A 429 -16.42 26.15 -18.90
CA PHE A 429 -15.93 25.02 -18.10
C PHE A 429 -15.13 24.04 -18.97
N ALA A 430 -15.72 23.56 -20.07
CA ALA A 430 -15.08 22.61 -20.98
C ALA A 430 -13.77 23.18 -21.60
N LEU A 431 -13.73 24.47 -21.93
CA LEU A 431 -12.54 25.13 -22.46
C LEU A 431 -11.42 25.21 -21.41
N LEU A 432 -11.73 25.61 -20.19
CA LEU A 432 -10.75 25.70 -19.09
C LEU A 432 -10.21 24.33 -18.72
N GLN A 433 -11.09 23.33 -18.59
CA GLN A 433 -10.71 21.94 -18.35
C GLN A 433 -9.77 21.42 -19.43
N ARG A 434 -10.13 21.58 -20.70
CA ARG A 434 -9.29 21.19 -21.83
C ARG A 434 -7.92 21.86 -21.78
N ARG A 435 -7.85 23.17 -21.55
CA ARG A 435 -6.58 23.92 -21.50
C ARG A 435 -5.69 23.44 -20.36
N LEU A 436 -6.24 23.28 -19.17
CA LEU A 436 -5.52 22.81 -17.99
C LEU A 436 -4.96 21.41 -18.23
N LEU A 437 -5.80 20.47 -18.64
CA LEU A 437 -5.43 19.07 -18.73
C LEU A 437 -4.49 18.78 -19.90
N VAL A 438 -4.65 19.46 -21.05
CA VAL A 438 -3.67 19.35 -22.14
C VAL A 438 -2.32 19.93 -21.73
N ALA A 439 -2.29 21.05 -21.02
CA ALA A 439 -1.04 21.63 -20.51
C ALA A 439 -0.35 20.71 -19.49
N LEU A 440 -1.12 20.13 -18.56
CA LEU A 440 -0.62 19.15 -17.59
C LEU A 440 -0.11 17.89 -18.27
N ALA A 441 -0.88 17.30 -19.20
CA ALA A 441 -0.47 16.12 -19.95
C ALA A 441 0.84 16.36 -20.71
N THR A 442 0.95 17.51 -21.37
CA THR A 442 2.18 17.92 -22.08
C THR A 442 3.36 18.01 -21.12
N ARG A 443 3.17 18.68 -19.98
CA ARG A 443 4.24 18.87 -18.98
C ARG A 443 4.69 17.55 -18.35
N LEU A 444 3.75 16.68 -17.97
CA LEU A 444 4.05 15.39 -17.34
C LEU A 444 4.67 14.39 -18.32
N ALA A 445 4.30 14.48 -19.59
CA ALA A 445 4.87 13.66 -20.65
C ALA A 445 6.30 14.06 -21.03
N GLN A 446 6.74 15.29 -20.75
CA GLN A 446 8.11 15.72 -21.06
C GLN A 446 9.15 14.85 -20.35
N PRO A 447 10.17 14.33 -21.07
CA PRO A 447 11.26 13.61 -20.43
C PRO A 447 11.90 14.48 -19.35
N PRO A 448 12.37 13.90 -18.23
CA PRO A 448 13.06 14.67 -17.21
C PRO A 448 14.19 15.45 -17.87
N ASN A 449 14.20 16.77 -17.70
CA ASN A 449 15.23 17.62 -18.27
C ASN A 449 16.59 17.15 -17.73
N SER A 450 17.40 16.53 -18.60
CA SER A 450 18.76 16.08 -18.28
C SER A 450 19.69 17.24 -17.95
N GLU A 451 19.28 18.48 -18.25
CA GLU A 451 20.05 19.71 -17.97
C GLU A 451 20.21 20.02 -16.47
N HIS A 452 19.40 19.44 -15.59
CA HIS A 452 19.57 19.56 -14.13
C HIS A 452 20.34 18.40 -13.50
N ALA A 453 20.89 17.49 -14.31
CA ALA A 453 22.08 16.78 -13.89
C ALA A 453 23.23 17.81 -13.93
N ASP A 454 23.24 18.71 -12.94
CA ASP A 454 24.44 19.41 -12.52
C ASP A 454 25.42 18.32 -12.08
N ILE A 455 26.09 17.71 -13.06
CA ILE A 455 27.29 16.94 -12.85
C ILE A 455 28.18 17.91 -12.06
N PRO A 456 28.49 17.61 -10.79
CA PRO A 456 29.25 18.54 -9.98
C PRO A 456 30.54 18.84 -10.72
N ARG A 457 30.69 20.07 -11.21
CA ARG A 457 31.88 20.48 -11.97
C ARG A 457 33.16 20.36 -11.13
N GLU A 458 33.00 20.27 -9.81
CA GLU A 458 34.05 20.00 -8.85
C GLU A 458 33.72 18.75 -8.02
N MET A 459 34.58 17.72 -8.14
CA MET A 459 34.64 16.63 -7.16
C MET A 459 35.14 17.18 -5.83
N ARG A 460 34.23 17.52 -4.91
CA ARG A 460 34.59 17.81 -3.52
C ARG A 460 34.68 16.52 -2.72
N ALA A 461 35.79 15.81 -2.89
CA ALA A 461 36.19 14.76 -1.96
C ALA A 461 36.71 15.43 -0.67
N GLY A 462 35.91 15.48 0.40
CA GLY A 462 36.43 16.02 1.67
C GLY A 462 35.44 16.21 2.81
N ARG A 463 35.62 15.35 3.84
CA ARG A 463 35.34 15.51 5.28
C ARG A 463 33.89 15.76 5.71
N HIS A 464 33.34 14.72 6.35
CA HIS A 464 32.21 14.76 7.28
C HIS A 464 32.17 16.07 8.10
N ARG A 465 31.10 16.85 7.93
CA ARG A 465 30.69 17.82 8.95
C ARG A 465 30.05 17.03 10.11
N PRO A 466 30.62 17.03 11.32
CA PRO A 466 29.92 16.52 12.48
C PRO A 466 28.81 17.52 12.83
N GLY A 467 27.55 17.07 12.87
CA GLY A 467 26.45 17.86 13.45
C GLY A 467 25.24 18.15 12.56
N ARG A 468 25.19 17.71 11.29
CA ARG A 468 23.91 17.67 10.55
C ARG A 468 23.31 16.27 10.69
N SER A 469 22.38 16.13 11.62
CA SER A 469 21.52 14.95 11.68
C SER A 469 20.82 14.79 10.33
N ALA A 470 21.17 13.72 9.61
CA ALA A 470 20.79 13.50 8.21
C ALA A 470 19.29 13.20 8.00
N GLY A 471 18.51 13.00 9.07
CA GLY A 471 17.20 12.35 8.97
C GLY A 471 15.99 13.20 8.58
N VAL A 472 16.06 14.54 8.59
CA VAL A 472 14.85 15.40 8.43
C VAL A 472 14.91 16.33 7.22
N GLY A 473 16.08 16.47 6.58
CA GLY A 473 16.28 17.41 5.49
C GLY A 473 15.96 16.87 4.09
N THR A 474 16.16 15.58 3.85
CA THR A 474 16.15 14.99 2.49
C THR A 474 14.75 14.98 1.86
N ALA A 475 13.72 14.56 2.60
CA ALA A 475 12.35 14.54 2.10
C ALA A 475 11.81 15.95 1.78
N ARG A 476 12.12 16.93 2.63
CA ARG A 476 11.72 18.33 2.41
C ARG A 476 12.46 18.94 1.21
N LEU A 477 13.74 18.63 1.05
CA LEU A 477 14.52 19.06 -0.12
C LEU A 477 13.96 18.47 -1.42
N TRP A 478 13.54 17.19 -1.42
CA TRP A 478 12.93 16.57 -2.60
C TRP A 478 11.56 17.16 -2.94
N ALA A 479 10.75 17.51 -1.92
CA ALA A 479 9.49 18.20 -2.13
C ALA A 479 9.70 19.62 -2.68
N GLU A 480 10.67 20.36 -2.16
CA GLU A 480 11.02 21.70 -2.65
C GLU A 480 11.60 21.66 -4.07
N GLU A 481 12.46 20.69 -4.40
CA GLU A 481 12.98 20.46 -5.75
C GLU A 481 11.87 20.07 -6.73
N ALA A 482 10.96 19.18 -6.32
CA ALA A 482 9.81 18.81 -7.12
C ALA A 482 8.93 20.03 -7.42
N ILE A 483 8.73 20.94 -6.46
CA ILE A 483 7.97 22.19 -6.69
C ILE A 483 8.70 23.13 -7.66
N ARG A 484 10.04 23.25 -7.53
CA ARG A 484 10.85 24.10 -8.41
C ARG A 484 10.79 23.67 -9.88
N GLU A 485 10.66 22.38 -10.14
CA GLU A 485 10.48 21.90 -11.51
C GLU A 485 9.21 22.45 -12.18
N TRP A 486 8.23 22.88 -11.39
CA TRP A 486 6.99 23.50 -11.89
C TRP A 486 7.05 25.03 -11.87
N ASP A 487 8.20 25.63 -11.56
CA ASP A 487 8.38 27.08 -11.67
C ASP A 487 8.22 27.55 -13.12
N GLY A 488 7.48 28.65 -13.28
CA GLY A 488 7.13 29.18 -14.59
C GLY A 488 6.01 28.43 -15.32
N PHE A 489 5.51 27.30 -14.79
CA PHE A 489 4.32 26.66 -15.33
C PHE A 489 3.09 27.52 -15.05
N SER A 490 2.43 28.00 -16.11
CA SER A 490 1.21 28.79 -16.08
C SER A 490 0.31 28.41 -17.24
N VAL A 491 -1.00 28.36 -16.98
CA VAL A 491 -2.02 28.00 -17.97
C VAL A 491 -2.96 29.17 -18.13
N LYS A 492 -3.30 29.53 -19.38
CA LYS A 492 -4.25 30.59 -19.67
C LYS A 492 -5.61 30.31 -19.02
N GLY A 493 -6.10 31.27 -18.22
CA GLY A 493 -7.30 31.12 -17.39
C GLY A 493 -7.04 30.64 -15.96
N PHE A 494 -5.78 30.32 -15.62
CA PHE A 494 -5.32 29.92 -14.28
C PHE A 494 -4.14 30.81 -13.83
N GLU A 495 -4.16 32.08 -14.24
CA GLU A 495 -3.04 33.03 -14.05
C GLU A 495 -3.04 33.66 -12.65
N ASP A 496 -4.13 33.49 -11.89
CA ASP A 496 -4.23 33.94 -10.50
C ASP A 496 -3.18 33.23 -9.63
N ALA A 497 -2.52 33.97 -8.73
CA ALA A 497 -1.40 33.46 -7.95
C ALA A 497 -1.75 32.20 -7.13
N GLU A 498 -2.95 32.15 -6.56
CA GLU A 498 -3.39 30.96 -5.81
C GLU A 498 -3.69 29.80 -6.77
N LEU A 499 -4.34 30.05 -7.92
CA LEU A 499 -4.57 29.00 -8.93
C LEU A 499 -3.27 28.42 -9.47
N VAL A 500 -2.29 29.26 -9.81
CA VAL A 500 -0.96 28.82 -10.25
C VAL A 500 -0.34 27.92 -9.20
N LYS A 501 -0.34 28.33 -7.93
CA LYS A 501 0.20 27.54 -6.82
C LYS A 501 -0.49 26.16 -6.74
N ARG A 502 -1.82 26.11 -6.80
CA ARG A 502 -2.59 24.86 -6.69
C ARG A 502 -2.43 23.95 -7.90
N VAL A 503 -2.33 24.50 -9.11
CA VAL A 503 -1.99 23.74 -10.32
C VAL A 503 -0.62 23.07 -10.17
N ARG A 504 0.38 23.76 -9.59
CA ARG A 504 1.70 23.17 -9.33
C ARG A 504 1.64 22.07 -8.27
N GLU A 505 0.91 22.29 -7.18
CA GLU A 505 0.73 21.28 -6.12
C GLU A 505 0.10 19.99 -6.68
N VAL A 506 -0.97 20.11 -7.48
CA VAL A 506 -1.61 18.97 -8.14
C VAL A 506 -0.66 18.31 -9.15
N GLY A 507 0.09 19.11 -9.91
CA GLY A 507 1.11 18.60 -10.84
C GLY A 507 2.20 17.77 -10.15
N VAL A 508 2.71 18.25 -9.00
CA VAL A 508 3.71 17.53 -8.20
C VAL A 508 3.14 16.21 -7.67
N ARG A 509 1.92 16.22 -7.13
CA ARG A 509 1.26 14.99 -6.63
C ARG A 509 1.02 13.98 -7.75
N LEU A 510 0.52 14.44 -8.90
CA LEU A 510 0.32 13.57 -10.06
C LEU A 510 1.65 13.01 -10.58
N LYS A 511 2.72 13.82 -10.61
CA LYS A 511 4.07 13.34 -10.96
C LYS A 511 4.58 12.27 -9.99
N ALA A 512 4.32 12.40 -8.69
CA ALA A 512 4.70 11.40 -7.69
C ALA A 512 4.00 10.06 -7.95
N GLU A 513 2.69 10.07 -8.22
CA GLU A 513 1.92 8.88 -8.60
C GLU A 513 2.44 8.24 -9.90
N LEU A 514 2.72 9.05 -10.93
CA LEU A 514 3.30 8.55 -12.18
C LEU A 514 4.69 7.93 -11.96
N GLY A 515 5.49 8.51 -11.06
CA GLY A 515 6.79 7.98 -10.66
C GLY A 515 6.66 6.63 -9.96
N TRP A 516 5.68 6.50 -9.05
CA TRP A 516 5.35 5.22 -8.42
C TRP A 516 4.99 4.16 -9.45
N LEU A 517 4.01 4.45 -10.30
CA LEU A 517 3.52 3.53 -11.33
C LEU A 517 4.62 3.10 -12.30
N SER A 518 5.46 4.03 -12.76
CA SER A 518 6.61 3.74 -13.63
C SER A 518 7.65 2.84 -12.96
N SER A 519 7.77 2.92 -11.63
CA SER A 519 8.72 2.13 -10.84
C SER A 519 8.23 0.71 -10.53
N VAL A 520 6.91 0.49 -10.47
CA VAL A 520 6.26 -0.82 -10.25
C VAL A 520 6.06 -1.56 -11.57
N TRP A 521 5.67 -0.83 -12.62
CA TRP A 521 5.23 -1.36 -13.92
C TRP A 521 6.07 -0.85 -15.11
N PRO A 522 7.41 -1.00 -15.09
CA PRO A 522 8.29 -0.39 -16.10
C PRO A 522 8.11 -0.97 -17.51
N ASN A 523 7.60 -2.20 -17.64
CA ASN A 523 7.51 -2.91 -18.92
C ASN A 523 6.07 -2.93 -19.47
N GLU A 524 5.08 -2.94 -18.58
CA GLU A 524 3.68 -3.09 -18.92
C GLU A 524 3.06 -1.77 -19.39
N LEU A 525 3.58 -0.63 -18.94
CA LEU A 525 3.12 0.71 -19.32
C LEU A 525 3.82 1.27 -20.58
N ARG A 526 4.86 0.62 -21.10
CA ARG A 526 5.69 1.10 -22.22
C ARG A 526 5.28 0.56 -23.59
#